data_AF-A0AAW3T4U7-F1
#
_entry.id   AF-A0AAW3T4U7-F1
#
_cell.length_a   1.000
_cell.length_b   1.000
_cell.length_c   1.000
_cell.angle_alpha   90.00
_cell.angle_beta   90.00
_cell.angle_gamma   90.00
#
_symmetry.space_group_name_H-M   'P 1'
#
loop_
_entity.id
_entity.type
_entity.pdbx_description
1 polymer ?
#
loop_
_entity_poly.entity_id
_entity_poly.type
_entity_poly.pdbx_seq_one_letter_code
_entity_poly.pdbx_strand_id
1 'polypeptide(L)'
;MRDLRKQAQGLWSVKNSTRKRSDFRLTNGMGGSGKGFRDAVLMLSPSLPGIVFADPEIHRELADSARETGDAVILPFRAVEAFAMNHPECVALCSMPVNDGSGQDDPWMDYVASLLDRVRFPRLARMFVEAAPPARSIVDEVVRLAQLRDSGVITASAFESAVAALGR
;
A
#
# COMPACT_ATOMS: atom_id res chain seq x y z
N MET A 1 -4.23 1.03 -21.73
CA MET A 1 -3.92 0.77 -20.30
C MET A 1 -2.52 0.21 -20.02
N ARG A 2 -1.92 -0.65 -20.88
CA ARG A 2 -0.49 -1.03 -20.74
C ARG A 2 0.45 0.20 -20.87
N ASP A 3 0.07 1.17 -21.68
CA ASP A 3 0.83 2.42 -21.87
C ASP A 3 0.84 3.33 -20.65
N LEU A 4 -0.29 3.52 -19.96
CA LEU A 4 -0.37 4.41 -18.79
C LEU A 4 0.52 3.96 -17.63
N ARG A 5 0.67 2.64 -17.41
CA ARG A 5 1.60 2.12 -16.38
C ARG A 5 3.06 2.19 -16.81
N LYS A 6 3.37 1.99 -18.10
CA LYS A 6 4.73 2.20 -18.60
C LYS A 6 5.11 3.68 -18.60
N GLN A 7 4.16 4.56 -18.87
CA GLN A 7 4.32 6.01 -18.81
C GLN A 7 4.45 6.49 -17.36
N ALA A 8 3.73 5.89 -16.40
CA ALA A 8 3.84 6.22 -14.99
C ALA A 8 5.07 5.59 -14.29
N GLN A 9 5.65 4.52 -14.85
CA GLN A 9 6.90 3.94 -14.35
C GLN A 9 8.04 4.96 -14.49
N GLY A 10 8.43 5.55 -13.36
CA GLY A 10 9.48 6.57 -13.28
C GLY A 10 8.98 8.02 -13.17
N LEU A 11 7.66 8.27 -13.22
CA LEU A 11 7.10 9.62 -12.97
C LEU A 11 6.94 9.93 -11.49
N TRP A 12 6.71 8.90 -10.68
CA TRP A 12 6.60 9.04 -9.22
C TRP A 12 6.95 7.73 -8.52
N SER A 13 7.43 7.86 -7.29
CA SER A 13 7.75 6.75 -6.40
C SER A 13 6.70 6.60 -5.30
N VAL A 14 6.48 5.39 -4.81
CA VAL A 14 5.63 5.14 -3.63
C VAL A 14 6.51 4.68 -2.49
N LYS A 15 6.42 5.35 -1.34
CA LYS A 15 7.17 5.04 -0.12
C LYS A 15 6.23 4.82 1.03
N ASN A 16 6.25 3.60 1.55
CA ASN A 16 5.48 3.22 2.72
C ASN A 16 6.36 3.14 3.96
N SER A 17 5.79 3.56 5.08
CA SER A 17 6.30 3.25 6.41
C SER A 17 5.21 2.48 7.16
N THR A 18 5.53 1.26 7.55
CA THR A 18 4.62 0.39 8.33
C THR A 18 4.68 0.66 9.83
N ARG A 19 5.67 1.44 10.29
CA ARG A 19 5.87 1.79 11.71
C ARG A 19 5.30 3.17 12.01
N LYS A 20 4.90 3.41 13.27
CA LYS A 20 4.51 4.76 13.71
C LYS A 20 5.70 5.71 13.56
N ARG A 21 5.48 6.81 12.83
CA ARG A 21 6.42 7.93 12.69
C ARG A 21 7.86 7.55 12.31
N SER A 22 8.07 6.72 11.29
CA SER A 22 9.42 6.46 10.77
C SER A 22 9.74 7.33 9.57
N ASP A 23 11.03 7.63 9.39
CA ASP A 23 11.51 8.33 8.22
C ASP A 23 11.30 7.54 6.92
N PHE A 24 11.23 8.26 5.81
CA PHE A 24 11.00 7.69 4.49
C PHE A 24 12.31 7.55 3.72
N ARG A 25 12.64 6.32 3.33
CA ARG A 25 13.81 6.03 2.48
C ARG A 25 13.46 6.19 1.01
N LEU A 26 13.92 7.28 0.39
CA LEU A 26 13.62 7.62 -1.00
C LEU A 26 14.38 6.75 -2.00
N THR A 27 15.69 6.59 -1.83
CA THR A 27 16.51 5.78 -2.73
C THR A 27 17.51 4.94 -1.93
N ASN A 28 17.90 3.79 -2.50
CA ASN A 28 18.99 2.98 -1.98
C ASN A 28 20.26 3.34 -2.77
N GLY A 29 21.28 3.82 -2.08
CA GLY A 29 22.60 4.09 -2.65
C GLY A 29 23.43 2.82 -2.79
N MET A 30 22.95 1.84 -3.57
CA MET A 30 23.77 0.66 -3.90
C MET A 30 24.95 1.10 -4.79
N GLY A 31 26.04 1.56 -4.16
CA GLY A 31 27.28 1.96 -4.83
C GLY A 31 27.64 3.46 -4.79
N GLY A 32 26.99 4.30 -3.97
CA GLY A 32 27.33 5.73 -3.85
C GLY A 32 26.30 6.54 -3.07
N SER A 33 26.51 7.85 -2.93
CA SER A 33 25.49 8.75 -2.38
C SER A 33 24.22 8.61 -3.23
N GLY A 34 23.09 8.33 -2.57
CA GLY A 34 21.82 8.18 -3.27
C GLY A 34 21.51 9.41 -4.12
N LYS A 35 20.61 9.30 -5.10
CA LYS A 35 20.39 10.37 -6.10
C LYS A 35 19.73 11.65 -5.54
N GLY A 36 19.73 11.91 -4.25
CA GLY A 36 18.90 12.94 -3.62
C GLY A 36 17.39 12.69 -3.80
N PHE A 37 16.58 13.69 -3.47
CA PHE A 37 15.13 13.70 -3.74
C PHE A 37 14.89 14.38 -5.08
N ARG A 38 14.78 13.58 -6.16
CA ARG A 38 14.68 14.08 -7.55
C ARG A 38 13.36 13.77 -8.25
N ASP A 39 12.66 12.74 -7.80
CA ASP A 39 11.42 12.30 -8.42
C ASP A 39 10.27 12.56 -7.46
N ALA A 40 9.10 12.91 -7.99
CA ALA A 40 7.90 13.05 -7.18
C ALA A 40 7.60 11.76 -6.41
N VAL A 41 7.05 11.88 -5.20
CA VAL A 41 6.84 10.76 -4.29
C VAL A 41 5.47 10.82 -3.63
N LEU A 42 4.82 9.67 -3.54
CA LEU A 42 3.71 9.43 -2.64
C LEU A 42 4.24 8.77 -1.38
N MET A 43 3.99 9.39 -0.23
CA MET A 43 4.40 8.92 1.09
C MET A 43 3.17 8.47 1.85
N LEU A 44 3.29 7.29 2.45
CA LEU A 44 2.19 6.62 3.13
C LEU A 44 2.65 6.17 4.51
N SER A 45 1.94 6.59 5.56
CA SER A 45 2.18 6.17 6.93
C SER A 45 0.88 6.25 7.75
N PRO A 46 0.67 5.33 8.72
CA PRO A 46 -0.46 5.39 9.64
C PRO A 46 -0.49 6.64 10.52
N SER A 47 0.64 7.33 10.62
CA SER A 47 0.77 8.56 11.41
C SER A 47 0.61 9.83 10.58
N LEU A 48 0.37 9.72 9.27
CA LEU A 48 0.04 10.86 8.40
C LEU A 48 -1.48 10.99 8.28
N PRO A 49 -1.99 12.20 7.99
CA PRO A 49 -3.43 12.44 7.78
C PRO A 49 -4.00 11.77 6.51
N GLY A 50 -3.13 11.23 5.64
CA GLY A 50 -3.51 10.60 4.38
C GLY A 50 -2.29 10.20 3.54
N ILE A 51 -2.52 9.97 2.24
CA ILE A 51 -1.45 9.83 1.25
C ILE A 51 -0.92 11.22 0.96
N VAL A 52 0.38 11.44 1.19
CA VAL A 52 1.03 12.73 0.97
C VAL A 52 1.78 12.68 -0.36
N PHE A 53 1.45 13.58 -1.28
CA PHE A 53 2.19 13.79 -2.52
C PHE A 53 3.23 14.89 -2.31
N ALA A 54 4.45 14.67 -2.79
CA ALA A 54 5.47 15.70 -2.84
C ALA A 54 6.27 15.61 -4.13
N ASP A 55 6.45 16.75 -4.77
CA ASP A 55 7.28 16.96 -5.95
C ASP A 55 8.45 17.88 -5.58
N PRO A 56 9.72 17.44 -5.69
CA PRO A 56 10.87 18.23 -5.26
C PRO A 56 11.14 19.47 -6.12
N GLU A 57 10.61 19.56 -7.34
CA GLU A 57 10.75 20.77 -8.17
C GLU A 57 9.81 21.88 -7.69
N ILE A 58 8.66 21.50 -7.14
CA ILE A 58 7.59 22.39 -6.69
C ILE A 58 7.70 22.69 -5.19
N HIS A 59 7.98 21.67 -4.37
CA HIS A 59 7.95 21.69 -2.91
C HIS A 59 9.38 21.67 -2.34
N ARG A 60 10.10 22.76 -2.59
CA ARG A 60 11.54 22.85 -2.27
C ARG A 60 11.81 22.78 -0.78
N GLU A 61 10.92 23.28 0.06
CA GLU A 61 11.01 23.21 1.52
C GLU A 61 11.11 21.76 2.04
N LEU A 62 10.41 20.83 1.39
CA LEU A 62 10.52 19.41 1.73
C LEU A 62 11.77 18.79 1.08
N ALA A 63 12.12 19.20 -0.14
CA ALA A 63 13.34 18.78 -0.81
C ALA A 63 14.61 19.12 -0.01
N ASP A 64 14.69 20.34 0.51
CA ASP A 64 15.79 20.85 1.33
C ASP A 64 15.89 20.12 2.68
N SER A 65 14.81 19.49 3.12
CA SER A 65 14.77 18.67 4.34
C SER A 65 15.30 17.25 4.13
N ALA A 66 15.51 16.82 2.88
CA ALA A 66 16.05 15.50 2.56
C ALA A 66 17.51 15.38 3.01
N ARG A 67 17.87 14.22 3.57
CA ARG A 67 19.21 13.94 4.08
C ARG A 67 19.83 12.78 3.32
N GLU A 68 21.06 12.98 2.84
CA GLU A 68 21.87 11.89 2.33
C GLU A 68 22.54 11.17 3.50
N THR A 69 22.26 9.88 3.63
CA THR A 69 23.06 8.94 4.43
C THR A 69 23.97 8.16 3.49
N GLY A 70 25.07 7.62 4.00
CA GLY A 70 26.08 6.93 3.16
C GLY A 70 25.51 5.84 2.24
N ASP A 71 24.33 5.29 2.57
CA ASP A 71 23.63 4.26 1.80
C ASP A 71 22.24 4.68 1.27
N ALA A 72 21.77 5.91 1.53
CA ALA A 72 20.38 6.27 1.23
C ALA A 72 20.11 7.77 1.14
N VAL A 73 18.94 8.10 0.62
CA VAL A 73 18.33 9.43 0.81
C VAL A 73 17.12 9.26 1.69
N ILE A 74 17.04 10.04 2.75
CA ILE A 74 16.01 9.96 3.78
C ILE A 74 15.24 11.27 3.87
N LEU A 75 13.91 11.20 3.84
CA LEU A 75 13.04 12.29 4.27
C LEU A 75 12.62 12.08 5.72
N PRO A 76 12.98 13.00 6.63
CA PRO A 76 12.56 12.91 8.03
C PRO A 76 11.05 12.94 8.15
N PHE A 77 10.47 12.04 8.96
CA PHE A 77 9.02 11.95 9.14
C PHE A 77 8.41 13.29 9.56
N ARG A 78 9.06 14.00 10.50
CA ARG A 78 8.57 15.30 10.98
C ARG A 78 8.49 16.36 9.88
N ALA A 79 9.39 16.32 8.91
CA ALA A 79 9.35 17.24 7.78
C ALA A 79 8.13 16.92 6.88
N VAL A 80 7.87 15.64 6.63
CA VAL A 80 6.69 15.18 5.87
C VAL A 80 5.38 15.48 6.61
N GLU A 81 5.35 15.29 7.93
CA GLU A 81 4.18 15.61 8.78
C GLU A 81 3.88 17.11 8.76
N ALA A 82 4.90 17.96 8.95
CA ALA A 82 4.74 19.40 8.87
C ALA A 82 4.31 19.87 7.47
N PHE A 83 4.91 19.30 6.42
CA PHE A 83 4.52 19.57 5.04
C PHE A 83 3.05 19.22 4.80
N ALA A 84 2.60 18.04 5.21
CA ALA A 84 1.21 17.60 5.06
C ALA A 84 0.20 18.51 5.80
N MET A 85 0.59 19.09 6.93
CA MET A 85 -0.25 20.05 7.66
C MET A 85 -0.32 21.41 6.96
N ASN A 86 0.77 21.85 6.34
CA ASN A 86 0.87 23.15 5.68
C ASN A 86 0.34 23.13 4.24
N HIS A 87 0.31 21.96 3.60
CA HIS A 87 -0.10 21.74 2.21
C HIS A 87 -1.23 20.69 2.12
N PRO A 88 -2.44 20.99 2.64
CA PRO A 88 -3.56 20.06 2.60
C PRO A 88 -3.97 19.69 1.16
N GLU A 89 -3.70 20.54 0.17
CA GLU A 89 -3.90 20.26 -1.26
C GLU A 89 -3.03 19.09 -1.78
N CYS A 90 -1.95 18.78 -1.08
CA CYS A 90 -1.05 17.67 -1.38
C CYS A 90 -1.41 16.39 -0.62
N VAL A 91 -2.53 16.37 0.12
CA VAL A 91 -2.94 15.24 0.96
C VAL A 91 -4.26 14.65 0.48
N ALA A 92 -4.22 13.39 0.07
CA ALA A 92 -5.43 12.60 -0.10
C ALA A 92 -5.79 11.94 1.23
N LEU A 93 -6.81 12.48 1.91
CA LEU A 93 -7.24 12.02 3.23
C LEU A 93 -7.62 10.54 3.22
N CYS A 94 -7.00 9.77 4.11
CA CYS A 94 -7.34 8.38 4.35
C CYS A 94 -6.76 7.92 5.69
N SER A 95 -7.44 7.00 6.35
CA SER A 95 -6.89 6.32 7.54
C SER A 95 -6.14 5.08 7.10
N MET A 96 -4.81 5.07 7.27
CA MET A 96 -4.00 3.90 6.98
C MET A 96 -3.89 2.99 8.21
N PRO A 97 -4.01 1.67 8.04
CA PRO A 97 -3.91 0.75 9.16
C PRO A 97 -2.46 0.63 9.68
N VAL A 98 -2.31 0.49 11.00
CA VAL A 98 -1.01 0.24 11.63
C VAL A 98 -0.68 -1.25 11.48
N ASN A 99 0.58 -1.57 11.13
CA ASN A 99 1.05 -2.96 11.19
C ASN A 99 1.57 -3.25 12.61
N ASP A 100 0.86 -4.13 13.32
CA ASP A 100 1.17 -4.52 14.70
C ASP A 100 2.38 -5.48 14.81
N GLY A 101 2.99 -5.86 13.68
CA GLY A 101 4.23 -6.65 13.65
C GLY A 101 4.03 -8.13 14.02
N SER A 102 2.79 -8.64 13.99
CA SER A 102 2.46 -10.03 14.33
C SER A 102 3.00 -11.06 13.33
N GLY A 103 3.64 -10.63 12.23
CA GLY A 103 4.25 -11.48 11.21
C GLY A 103 3.26 -12.30 10.38
N GLN A 104 1.98 -12.28 10.75
CA GLN A 104 0.94 -13.13 10.17
C GLN A 104 0.10 -12.43 9.09
N ASP A 105 -0.01 -11.09 9.13
CA ASP A 105 -0.79 -10.29 8.19
C ASP A 105 -0.09 -8.95 7.89
N ASP A 106 -0.06 -8.53 6.62
CA ASP A 106 0.38 -7.18 6.22
C ASP A 106 -0.86 -6.34 5.94
N PRO A 107 -1.29 -5.45 6.86
CA PRO A 107 -2.52 -4.68 6.68
C PRO A 107 -2.45 -3.70 5.51
N TRP A 108 -1.26 -3.47 4.94
CA TRP A 108 -1.10 -2.77 3.68
C TRP A 108 -1.64 -3.55 2.49
N MET A 109 -1.58 -4.88 2.54
CA MET A 109 -2.16 -5.73 1.51
C MET A 109 -3.68 -5.63 1.50
N ASP A 110 -4.31 -5.58 2.68
CA ASP A 110 -5.76 -5.37 2.79
C ASP A 110 -6.17 -3.97 2.34
N TYR A 111 -5.40 -2.94 2.73
CA TYR A 111 -5.63 -1.58 2.26
C TYR A 111 -5.50 -1.46 0.74
N VAL A 112 -4.43 -2.01 0.16
CA VAL A 112 -4.26 -2.02 -1.30
C VAL A 112 -5.35 -2.85 -1.98
N ALA A 113 -5.74 -4.01 -1.43
CA ALA A 113 -6.86 -4.80 -1.92
C ALA A 113 -8.18 -4.00 -1.88
N SER A 114 -8.41 -3.18 -0.85
CA SER A 114 -9.59 -2.31 -0.73
C SER A 114 -9.64 -1.19 -1.77
N LEU A 115 -8.47 -0.69 -2.20
CA LEU A 115 -8.36 0.33 -3.25
C LEU A 115 -8.49 -0.28 -4.66
N LEU A 116 -8.18 -1.56 -4.81
CA LEU A 116 -8.21 -2.26 -6.09
C LEU A 116 -9.61 -2.82 -6.36
N ASP A 117 -10.45 -1.95 -6.92
CA ASP A 117 -11.76 -2.32 -7.45
C ASP A 117 -11.61 -3.45 -8.50
N ARG A 118 -12.34 -4.56 -8.30
CA ARG A 118 -12.28 -5.77 -9.16
C ARG A 118 -12.77 -5.52 -10.58
N VAL A 119 -13.64 -4.53 -10.79
CA VAL A 119 -14.18 -4.14 -12.09
C VAL A 119 -13.19 -3.23 -12.84
N ARG A 120 -12.55 -2.29 -12.14
CA ARG A 120 -11.58 -1.35 -12.70
C ARG A 120 -10.21 -1.98 -12.92
N PHE A 121 -9.80 -2.91 -12.05
CA PHE A 121 -8.45 -3.51 -12.07
C PHE A 121 -8.45 -5.05 -11.93
N PRO A 122 -9.14 -5.78 -12.83
CA PRO A 122 -9.38 -7.23 -12.69
C PRO A 122 -8.09 -8.07 -12.61
N ARG A 123 -7.03 -7.66 -13.31
CA ARG A 123 -5.74 -8.38 -13.29
C ARG A 123 -4.96 -8.20 -12.00
N LEU A 124 -5.03 -7.02 -11.38
CA LEU A 124 -4.34 -6.74 -10.12
C LEU A 124 -5.08 -7.37 -8.95
N ALA A 125 -6.41 -7.19 -8.91
CA ALA A 125 -7.23 -7.79 -7.86
C ALA A 125 -7.09 -9.32 -7.81
N ARG A 126 -6.95 -9.97 -8.98
CA ARG A 126 -6.70 -11.41 -9.08
C ARG A 126 -5.43 -11.87 -8.33
N MET A 127 -4.35 -11.10 -8.37
CA MET A 127 -3.10 -11.46 -7.68
C MET A 127 -3.26 -11.50 -6.16
N PHE A 128 -4.13 -10.64 -5.60
CA PHE A 128 -4.45 -10.65 -4.16
C PHE A 128 -5.31 -11.85 -3.77
N VAL A 129 -6.26 -12.24 -4.63
CA VAL A 129 -7.08 -13.45 -4.42
C VAL A 129 -6.21 -14.71 -4.46
N GLU A 130 -5.23 -14.75 -5.37
CA GLU A 130 -4.32 -15.89 -5.52
C GLU A 130 -3.24 -15.93 -4.42
N ALA A 131 -2.87 -14.79 -3.83
CA ALA A 131 -1.87 -14.69 -2.77
C ALA A 131 -2.44 -14.76 -1.34
N ALA A 132 -3.77 -14.80 -1.18
CA ALA A 132 -4.40 -14.93 0.12
C ALA A 132 -3.93 -16.22 0.81
N PRO A 133 -3.53 -16.18 2.09
CA PRO A 133 -3.12 -17.37 2.80
C PRO A 133 -4.26 -18.41 2.80
N PRO A 134 -3.94 -19.71 2.73
CA PRO A 134 -4.96 -20.74 2.88
C PRO A 134 -5.67 -20.55 4.22
N ALA A 135 -7.00 -20.69 4.22
CA ALA A 135 -7.86 -20.46 5.39
C ALA A 135 -7.30 -21.16 6.63
N ARG A 136 -7.00 -20.39 7.69
CA ARG A 136 -6.38 -20.90 8.92
C ARG A 136 -7.39 -21.61 9.84
N SER A 137 -8.69 -21.39 9.62
CA SER A 137 -9.76 -22.03 10.37
C SER A 137 -10.94 -22.43 9.48
N ILE A 138 -11.78 -23.36 9.97
CA ILE A 138 -13.04 -23.74 9.32
C ILE A 138 -13.94 -22.50 9.13
N VAL A 139 -13.91 -21.56 10.08
CA VAL A 139 -14.67 -20.32 9.99
C VAL A 139 -14.21 -19.47 8.81
N ASP A 140 -12.90 -19.32 8.62
CA ASP A 140 -12.33 -18.57 7.48
C ASP A 140 -12.69 -19.22 6.14
N GLU A 141 -12.71 -20.56 6.10
CA GLU A 141 -13.07 -21.30 4.91
C GLU A 141 -14.56 -21.16 4.57
N VAL A 142 -15.44 -21.17 5.57
CA VAL A 142 -16.87 -20.88 5.39
C VAL A 142 -17.09 -19.46 4.89
N VAL A 143 -16.36 -18.47 5.42
CA VAL A 143 -16.42 -17.07 4.95
C VAL A 143 -15.94 -16.97 3.50
N ARG A 144 -14.84 -17.64 3.14
CA ARG A 144 -14.34 -17.69 1.75
C ARG A 144 -15.37 -18.30 0.81
N LEU A 145 -15.98 -19.42 1.18
CA LEU A 145 -17.03 -20.08 0.40
C LEU A 145 -18.27 -19.19 0.22
N ALA A 146 -18.67 -18.43 1.25
CA ALA A 146 -19.78 -17.49 1.17
C ALA A 146 -19.48 -16.36 0.18
N GLN A 147 -18.27 -15.80 0.19
CA GLN A 147 -17.85 -14.78 -0.78
C GLN A 147 -17.84 -15.31 -2.23
N LEU A 148 -17.48 -16.57 -2.44
CA LEU A 148 -17.54 -17.21 -3.77
C LEU A 148 -18.99 -17.41 -4.25
N ARG A 149 -19.91 -17.73 -3.34
CA ARG A 149 -21.35 -17.82 -3.67
C ARG A 149 -21.91 -16.44 -4.03
N ASP A 150 -21.63 -15.43 -3.22
CA ASP A 150 -22.18 -14.08 -3.39
C ASP A 150 -21.61 -13.37 -4.62
N SER A 151 -20.42 -13.78 -5.09
CA SER A 151 -19.84 -13.34 -6.37
C SER A 151 -20.29 -14.18 -7.57
N GLY A 152 -21.14 -15.18 -7.37
CA GLY A 152 -21.68 -16.05 -8.42
C GLY A 152 -20.67 -17.07 -8.97
N VAL A 153 -19.53 -17.25 -8.32
CA VAL A 153 -18.49 -18.21 -8.74
C VAL A 153 -18.92 -19.65 -8.44
N ILE A 154 -19.67 -19.85 -7.35
CA ILE A 154 -20.29 -21.15 -7.01
C ILE A 154 -21.78 -21.00 -6.77
N THR A 155 -22.53 -22.08 -7.03
CA THR A 155 -23.98 -22.11 -6.76
C THR A 155 -24.26 -22.30 -5.27
N ALA A 156 -25.48 -21.97 -4.83
CA ALA A 156 -25.91 -22.22 -3.44
C ALA A 156 -25.76 -23.70 -3.05
N SER A 157 -26.09 -24.63 -3.96
CA SER A 157 -25.93 -26.07 -3.72
C SER A 157 -24.47 -26.50 -3.59
N ALA A 158 -23.56 -25.91 -4.39
CA ALA A 158 -22.13 -26.18 -4.29
C ALA A 158 -21.54 -25.61 -2.99
N PHE A 159 -22.03 -24.46 -2.54
CA PHE A 159 -21.69 -23.90 -1.23
C PHE A 159 -22.10 -24.83 -0.08
N GLU A 160 -23.35 -25.27 -0.03
CA GLU A 160 -23.84 -26.15 1.05
C GLU A 160 -23.08 -27.48 1.11
N SER A 161 -22.77 -28.06 -0.05
CA SER A 161 -21.99 -29.31 -0.15
C SER A 161 -20.56 -29.13 0.37
N ALA A 162 -19.93 -28.00 0.07
CA ALA A 162 -18.59 -27.67 0.55
C ALA A 162 -18.57 -27.42 2.06
N VAL A 163 -19.56 -26.71 2.61
CA VAL A 163 -19.70 -26.49 4.05
C VAL A 163 -19.93 -27.80 4.80
N ALA A 164 -20.78 -28.69 4.28
CA ALA A 164 -21.01 -30.01 4.87
C ALA A 164 -19.77 -30.94 4.84
N ALA A 165 -18.85 -30.73 3.90
CA ALA A 165 -17.60 -31.46 3.84
C ALA A 165 -16.58 -30.98 4.89
N LEU A 166 -16.65 -29.72 5.34
CA LEU A 166 -15.75 -29.14 6.34
C LEU A 166 -16.13 -29.49 7.79
N GLY A 167 -17.38 -29.90 8.02
CA GLY A 167 -17.87 -30.33 9.34
C GLY A 167 -17.68 -31.82 9.64
N ARG A 168 -16.99 -32.56 8.76
CA ARG A 168 -16.61 -33.98 8.94
C ARG A 168 -15.12 -34.08 9.23
#